data_AF-A0A836HBM5-F1
#
_entry.id   AF-A0A836HBM5-F1
#
_cell.length_a   1.000
_cell.length_b   1.000
_cell.length_c   1.000
_cell.angle_alpha   90.00
_cell.angle_beta   90.00
_cell.angle_gamma   90.00
#
_symmetry.space_group_name_H-M   'P 1'
#
loop_
_entity.id
_entity.type
_entity.pdbx_description
1 polymer ?
#
loop_
_entity_poly.entity_id
_entity_poly.type
_entity_poly.pdbx_seq_one_letter_code
_entity_poly.pdbx_strand_id
1 'polypeptide(L)'
;MNLQQASRGIEEWVHTLGVSLNRFKGASGLQRLVTTGELSLLSLFGEFERTRDENYEKRSEAVSETRQCLLQLADDFDGVAKATEKLISRMNLLLGTLERFHRCCDTEVDDCLDANDPDFQQQERDFQQIRGAISQLKRSFESFNASKDTCTALTRAAITQMEDASAATSCDVAAALTDFDRQRRRVEVKGKQVGRATSSATSREDSTVQLAEFNYLRESQALEGLGRKYIDSLGNAMKETHFALEMSSMTGWASSNVFFAHLGQLFNEMSESGKAIAANLLSIKNSQKVSHKLTEEKRRRLRGQRAAATATTATNPFGEDAGASSRVSSPLVIPPQLAPSTTTRSSTDGLGCRSVDLDSLFE
;
A
#
# COMPACT_ATOMS: atom_id res chain seq x y z
N MET A 1 27.25 8.37 24.39
CA MET A 1 28.11 7.16 24.30
C MET A 1 28.85 7.22 22.98
N ASN A 2 30.18 7.16 22.98
CA ASN A 2 31.01 7.40 21.79
C ASN A 2 31.00 6.19 20.84
N LEU A 3 30.39 6.34 19.66
CA LEU A 3 30.40 5.35 18.56
C LEU A 3 31.80 4.89 18.17
N GLN A 4 32.80 5.77 18.27
CA GLN A 4 34.21 5.44 18.01
C GLN A 4 34.78 4.45 19.04
N GLN A 5 34.32 4.52 20.29
CA GLN A 5 34.79 3.65 21.38
C GLN A 5 34.20 2.24 21.25
N ALA A 6 32.94 2.13 20.80
CA ALA A 6 32.32 0.86 20.46
C ALA A 6 32.97 0.21 19.22
N SER A 7 33.29 1.00 18.17
CA SER A 7 33.97 0.48 16.97
C SER A 7 35.36 -0.08 17.27
N ARG A 8 36.13 0.61 18.13
CA ARG A 8 37.48 0.20 18.53
C ARG A 8 37.46 -1.07 19.39
N GLY A 9 36.45 -1.21 20.25
CA GLY A 9 36.20 -2.44 21.00
C GLY A 9 35.85 -3.62 20.10
N ILE A 10 35.03 -3.41 19.07
CA ILE A 10 34.69 -4.46 18.09
C ILE A 10 35.91 -4.87 17.27
N GLU A 11 36.71 -3.91 16.80
CA GLU A 11 37.96 -4.19 16.05
C GLU A 11 38.97 -4.97 16.90
N GLU A 12 39.12 -4.61 18.18
CA GLU A 12 39.99 -5.32 19.12
C GLU A 12 39.49 -6.73 19.42
N TRP A 13 38.16 -6.92 19.55
CA TRP A 13 37.55 -8.25 19.68
C TRP A 13 37.74 -9.09 18.42
N VAL A 14 37.51 -8.55 17.23
CA VAL A 14 37.69 -9.25 15.96
C VAL A 14 39.16 -9.62 15.75
N HIS A 15 40.10 -8.72 16.07
CA HIS A 15 41.53 -9.01 16.01
C HIS A 15 41.92 -10.10 17.01
N THR A 16 41.42 -10.03 18.25
CA THR A 16 41.70 -11.04 19.30
C THR A 16 41.10 -12.40 18.94
N LEU A 17 39.89 -12.41 18.38
CA LEU A 17 39.24 -13.61 17.87
C LEU A 17 40.02 -14.20 16.70
N GLY A 18 40.47 -13.36 15.76
CA GLY A 18 41.30 -13.77 14.63
C GLY A 18 42.66 -14.35 15.04
N VAL A 19 43.33 -13.73 16.03
CA VAL A 19 44.58 -14.24 16.61
C VAL A 19 44.37 -15.55 17.36
N SER A 20 43.25 -15.68 18.10
CA SER A 20 42.89 -16.91 18.80
C SER A 20 42.54 -18.04 17.83
N LEU A 21 41.79 -17.75 16.77
CA LEU A 21 41.42 -18.70 15.71
C LEU A 21 42.62 -19.14 14.87
N ASN A 22 43.63 -18.28 14.69
CA ASN A 22 44.88 -18.63 14.01
C ASN A 22 45.63 -19.78 14.69
N ARG A 23 45.42 -20.00 16.00
CA ARG A 23 45.99 -21.16 16.74
C ARG A 23 45.38 -22.50 16.30
N PHE A 24 44.27 -22.46 15.57
CA PHE A 24 43.56 -23.62 15.03
C PHE A 24 43.68 -23.69 13.49
N LYS A 25 44.69 -23.06 12.89
CA LYS A 25 44.95 -23.14 11.45
C LYS A 25 45.76 -24.40 11.10
N GLY A 26 45.31 -25.17 10.10
CA GLY A 26 45.99 -26.39 9.61
C GLY A 26 45.05 -27.60 9.48
N ALA A 27 45.56 -28.70 8.90
CA ALA A 27 44.75 -29.89 8.55
C ALA A 27 44.05 -30.57 9.75
N SER A 28 44.58 -30.40 10.96
CA SER A 28 44.01 -30.89 12.23
C SER A 28 43.52 -29.76 13.14
N GLY A 29 43.41 -28.54 12.58
CA GLY A 29 43.01 -27.34 13.30
C GLY A 29 41.57 -27.38 13.80
N LEU A 30 40.64 -27.86 12.97
CA LEU A 30 39.25 -28.07 13.33
C LEU A 30 39.10 -29.12 14.44
N GLN A 31 39.87 -30.21 14.35
CA GLN A 31 39.90 -31.26 15.36
C GLN A 31 40.42 -30.72 16.70
N ARG A 32 41.50 -29.91 16.68
CA ARG A 32 42.01 -29.23 17.89
C ARG A 32 41.02 -28.23 18.45
N LEU A 33 40.31 -27.47 17.62
CA LEU A 33 39.27 -26.55 18.07
C LEU A 33 38.14 -27.29 18.82
N VAL A 34 37.70 -28.43 18.27
CA VAL A 34 36.68 -29.30 18.86
C VAL A 34 37.17 -29.94 20.16
N THR A 35 38.41 -30.45 20.21
CA THR A 35 38.95 -31.12 21.40
C THR A 35 39.39 -30.16 22.50
N THR A 36 39.93 -28.98 22.15
CA THR A 36 40.46 -28.00 23.11
C THR A 36 39.40 -27.00 23.55
N GLY A 37 38.40 -26.71 22.71
CA GLY A 37 37.29 -25.83 23.05
C GLY A 37 36.16 -26.49 23.83
N GLU A 38 36.19 -27.82 24.03
CA GLU A 38 35.02 -28.62 24.44
C GLU A 38 33.74 -28.23 23.67
N LEU A 39 33.89 -27.68 22.47
CA LEU A 39 32.82 -27.43 21.53
C LEU A 39 32.53 -28.78 20.90
N SER A 40 31.79 -29.60 21.65
CA SER A 40 31.27 -30.88 21.18
C SER A 40 30.67 -30.70 19.79
N LEU A 41 31.07 -31.53 18.82
CA LEU A 41 30.47 -31.61 17.47
C LEU A 41 28.94 -31.77 17.53
N LEU A 42 28.39 -32.21 18.66
CA LEU A 42 26.95 -32.25 18.93
C LEU A 42 26.28 -30.86 18.96
N SER A 43 27.06 -29.80 19.22
CA SER A 43 26.65 -28.40 19.08
C SER A 43 26.50 -27.96 17.62
N LEU A 44 27.14 -28.66 16.68
CA LEU A 44 27.07 -28.42 15.24
C LEU A 44 26.02 -29.32 14.57
N PHE A 45 25.70 -30.48 15.17
CA PHE A 45 24.75 -31.47 14.64
C PHE A 45 23.34 -31.41 15.25
N GLY A 46 23.02 -30.41 16.08
CA GLY A 46 21.65 -30.22 16.57
C GLY A 46 21.19 -31.22 17.63
N GLU A 47 22.09 -32.01 18.22
CA GLU A 47 21.77 -32.90 19.35
C GLU A 47 21.58 -32.17 20.69
N PHE A 48 21.72 -30.85 20.71
CA PHE A 48 21.27 -30.05 21.84
C PHE A 48 19.92 -29.43 21.50
N GLU A 49 18.86 -29.97 22.07
CA GLU A 49 17.58 -29.29 22.18
C GLU A 49 17.84 -27.93 22.84
N ARG A 50 17.83 -26.89 22.01
CA ARG A 50 17.76 -25.51 22.46
C ARG A 50 16.46 -25.41 23.26
N THR A 51 16.52 -24.88 24.47
CA THR A 51 15.31 -24.62 25.26
C THR A 51 14.53 -23.55 24.49
N ARG A 52 13.54 -23.96 23.70
CA ARG A 52 12.68 -23.06 22.91
C ARG A 52 11.39 -22.85 23.66
N ASP A 53 10.97 -21.60 23.79
CA ASP A 53 9.65 -21.26 24.29
C ASP A 53 8.72 -20.97 23.11
N GLU A 54 7.81 -21.90 22.83
CA GLU A 54 6.86 -21.81 21.72
C GLU A 54 5.94 -20.58 21.81
N ASN A 55 5.61 -20.15 23.03
CA ASN A 55 4.74 -18.99 23.23
C ASN A 55 5.47 -17.68 22.90
N TYR A 56 6.75 -17.60 23.24
CA TYR A 56 7.60 -16.47 22.89
C TYR A 56 7.87 -16.42 21.39
N GLU A 57 8.18 -17.55 20.73
CA GLU A 57 8.37 -17.61 19.28
C GLU A 57 7.09 -17.16 18.54
N LYS A 58 5.93 -17.72 18.90
CA LYS A 58 4.64 -17.32 18.33
C LYS A 58 4.35 -15.83 18.52
N ARG A 59 4.74 -15.25 19.65
CA ARG A 59 4.56 -13.81 19.89
C ARG A 59 5.51 -12.97 19.05
N SER A 60 6.76 -13.41 18.88
CA SER A 60 7.72 -12.77 17.99
C SER A 60 7.25 -12.78 16.54
N GLU A 61 6.63 -13.87 16.09
CA GLU A 61 6.00 -13.94 14.77
C GLU A 61 4.85 -12.94 14.65
N ALA A 62 3.96 -12.88 15.63
CA ALA A 62 2.85 -11.92 15.65
C ALA A 62 3.33 -10.45 15.61
N VAL A 63 4.45 -10.13 16.26
CA VAL A 63 5.11 -8.82 16.17
C VAL A 63 5.57 -8.53 14.74
N SER A 64 6.25 -9.49 14.10
CA SER A 64 6.71 -9.35 12.72
C SER A 64 5.54 -9.19 11.73
N GLU A 65 4.48 -9.98 11.87
CA GLU A 65 3.27 -9.85 11.05
C GLU A 65 2.57 -8.50 11.25
N THR A 66 2.40 -8.07 12.50
CA THR A 66 1.76 -6.77 12.81
C THR A 66 2.55 -5.62 12.21
N ARG A 67 3.88 -5.66 12.32
CA ARG A 67 4.77 -4.69 11.67
C ARG A 67 4.54 -4.63 10.16
N GLN A 68 4.47 -5.77 9.50
CA GLN A 68 4.22 -5.83 8.05
C GLN A 68 2.86 -5.24 7.68
N CYS A 69 1.81 -5.56 8.45
CA CYS A 69 0.47 -4.99 8.24
C CYS A 69 0.47 -3.46 8.39
N LEU A 70 1.16 -2.90 9.40
CA LEU A 70 1.24 -1.46 9.59
C LEU A 70 2.02 -0.76 8.46
N LEU A 71 3.08 -1.38 7.95
CA LEU A 71 3.81 -0.86 6.78
C LEU A 71 2.90 -0.81 5.55
N GLN A 72 2.20 -1.92 5.27
CA GLN A 72 1.26 -1.98 4.15
C GLN A 72 0.16 -0.93 4.28
N LEU A 73 -0.39 -0.75 5.50
CA LEU A 73 -1.41 0.25 5.77
C LEU A 73 -0.93 1.68 5.45
N ALA A 74 0.30 2.01 5.84
CA ALA A 74 0.91 3.29 5.55
C ALA A 74 1.08 3.53 4.04
N ASP A 75 1.47 2.49 3.29
CA ASP A 75 1.61 2.53 1.83
C ASP A 75 0.25 2.64 1.12
N ASP A 76 -0.78 1.94 1.62
CA ASP A 76 -2.14 1.98 1.07
C ASP A 76 -2.78 3.37 1.27
N PHE A 77 -2.57 4.01 2.43
CA PHE A 77 -3.01 5.39 2.67
C PHE A 77 -2.41 6.36 1.65
N ASP A 78 -1.12 6.22 1.34
CA ASP A 78 -0.43 7.03 0.35
C ASP A 78 -0.92 6.73 -1.08
N GLY A 79 -1.15 5.46 -1.40
CA GLY A 79 -1.71 5.03 -2.68
C GLY A 79 -3.08 5.64 -2.97
N VAL A 80 -3.99 5.62 -1.98
CA VAL A 80 -5.32 6.22 -2.10
C VAL A 80 -5.24 7.74 -2.27
N ALA A 81 -4.37 8.42 -1.52
CA ALA A 81 -4.20 9.86 -1.64
C ALA A 81 -3.68 10.25 -3.05
N LYS A 82 -2.66 9.56 -3.56
CA LYS A 82 -2.14 9.76 -4.92
C LYS A 82 -3.18 9.50 -6.01
N ALA A 83 -3.99 8.45 -5.86
CA ALA A 83 -5.07 8.17 -6.81
C ALA A 83 -6.11 9.31 -6.82
N THR A 84 -6.43 9.84 -5.65
CA THR A 84 -7.40 10.93 -5.49
C THR A 84 -6.86 12.24 -6.05
N GLU A 85 -5.59 12.56 -5.83
CA GLU A 85 -4.91 13.71 -6.43
C GLU A 85 -4.98 13.69 -7.96
N LYS A 86 -4.69 12.52 -8.55
CA LYS A 86 -4.77 12.31 -9.99
C LYS A 86 -6.18 12.52 -10.52
N LEU A 87 -7.20 12.06 -9.80
CA LEU A 87 -8.60 12.26 -10.17
C LEU A 87 -8.95 13.76 -10.19
N ILE A 88 -8.63 14.50 -9.12
CA ILE A 88 -8.89 15.94 -9.02
C ILE A 88 -8.17 16.70 -10.14
N SER A 89 -6.92 16.33 -10.42
CA SER A 89 -6.13 16.92 -11.50
C SER A 89 -6.76 16.68 -12.88
N ARG A 90 -7.27 15.47 -13.13
CA ARG A 90 -7.98 15.14 -14.38
C ARG A 90 -9.31 15.90 -14.50
N MET A 91 -10.06 16.05 -13.42
CA MET A 91 -11.28 16.87 -13.41
C MET A 91 -10.96 18.32 -13.77
N ASN A 92 -9.89 18.89 -13.21
CA ASN A 92 -9.44 20.24 -13.53
C ASN A 92 -9.05 20.40 -15.01
N LEU A 93 -8.34 19.43 -15.58
CA LEU A 93 -7.99 19.43 -17.00
C LEU A 93 -9.23 19.33 -17.91
N LEU A 94 -10.19 18.46 -17.56
CA LEU A 94 -11.43 18.29 -18.29
C LEU A 94 -12.23 19.59 -18.32
N LEU A 95 -12.42 20.24 -17.16
CA LEU A 95 -13.17 21.50 -17.09
C LEU A 95 -12.45 22.63 -17.84
N GLY A 96 -11.11 22.70 -17.77
CA GLY A 96 -10.34 23.65 -18.59
C GLY A 96 -10.40 23.36 -20.09
N THR A 97 -10.68 22.12 -20.48
CA THR A 97 -10.91 21.76 -21.89
C THR A 97 -12.32 22.14 -22.32
N LEU A 98 -13.33 21.94 -21.47
CA LEU A 98 -14.71 22.36 -21.72
C LEU A 98 -14.84 23.88 -21.83
N GLU A 99 -14.14 24.63 -20.98
CA GLU A 99 -14.10 26.10 -21.07
C GLU A 99 -13.49 26.57 -22.40
N ARG A 100 -12.38 25.94 -22.83
CA ARG A 100 -11.78 26.22 -24.14
C ARG A 100 -12.70 25.83 -25.29
N PHE A 101 -13.36 24.69 -25.20
CA PHE A 101 -14.34 24.25 -26.19
C PHE A 101 -15.46 25.28 -26.34
N HIS A 102 -15.99 25.79 -25.22
CA HIS A 102 -16.98 26.86 -25.24
C HIS A 102 -16.46 28.13 -25.94
N ARG A 103 -15.25 28.57 -25.61
CA ARG A 103 -14.61 29.73 -26.25
C ARG A 103 -14.22 29.56 -27.72
N CYS A 104 -14.11 28.33 -28.21
CA CYS A 104 -13.77 28.09 -29.62
C CYS A 104 -15.01 27.84 -30.46
N CYS A 105 -16.01 27.14 -29.91
CA CYS A 105 -17.17 26.68 -30.67
C CYS A 105 -18.39 27.56 -30.47
N ASP A 106 -18.62 28.10 -29.29
CA ASP A 106 -19.87 28.79 -28.98
C ASP A 106 -19.74 30.30 -29.17
N THR A 107 -18.59 30.89 -28.83
CA THR A 107 -18.32 32.33 -29.06
C THR A 107 -18.06 32.68 -30.52
N GLU A 108 -17.60 31.74 -31.35
CA GLU A 108 -17.40 31.95 -32.80
C GLU A 108 -18.69 31.71 -33.62
N VAL A 109 -19.74 31.14 -33.02
CA VAL A 109 -21.02 30.85 -33.69
C VAL A 109 -22.04 31.99 -33.51
N ASP A 110 -21.90 32.81 -32.47
CA ASP A 110 -22.69 34.03 -32.30
C ASP A 110 -21.90 35.28 -32.72
N ASP A 111 -22.01 35.67 -34.00
CA ASP A 111 -21.51 36.95 -34.57
C ASP A 111 -22.10 38.22 -33.88
N CYS A 112 -22.94 38.06 -32.85
CA CYS A 112 -23.62 39.11 -32.10
C CYS A 112 -23.35 39.05 -30.59
N LEU A 113 -22.21 38.51 -30.14
CA LEU A 113 -21.83 38.61 -28.73
C LEU A 113 -21.39 40.02 -28.37
N ASP A 114 -22.37 40.83 -27.97
CA ASP A 114 -22.11 42.07 -27.25
C ASP A 114 -21.69 41.70 -25.82
N ALA A 115 -20.64 42.31 -25.29
CA ALA A 115 -20.17 42.03 -23.92
C ALA A 115 -21.22 42.38 -22.83
N ASN A 116 -22.26 43.10 -23.24
CA ASN A 116 -23.42 43.46 -22.44
C ASN A 116 -24.58 42.45 -22.54
N ASP A 117 -24.42 41.34 -23.28
CA ASP A 117 -25.43 40.29 -23.35
C ASP A 117 -25.58 39.61 -21.97
N PRO A 118 -26.76 39.66 -21.34
CA PRO A 118 -27.00 39.03 -20.04
C PRO A 118 -26.76 37.52 -20.05
N ASP A 119 -26.97 36.83 -21.17
CA ASP A 119 -26.74 35.38 -21.30
C ASP A 119 -25.23 35.08 -21.29
N PHE A 120 -24.42 35.89 -21.97
CA PHE A 120 -22.95 35.78 -21.97
C PHE A 120 -22.37 36.07 -20.57
N GLN A 121 -22.88 37.11 -19.89
CA GLN A 121 -22.47 37.42 -18.51
C GLN A 121 -22.90 36.34 -17.51
N GLN A 122 -23.99 35.63 -17.76
CA GLN A 122 -24.39 34.48 -16.94
C GLN A 122 -23.44 33.28 -17.17
N GLN A 123 -23.08 32.99 -18.43
CA GLN A 123 -22.14 31.92 -18.76
C GLN A 123 -20.76 32.12 -18.11
N GLU A 124 -20.20 33.33 -18.16
CA GLU A 124 -18.91 33.61 -17.52
C GLU A 124 -19.00 33.45 -15.99
N ARG A 125 -20.13 33.83 -15.37
CA ARG A 125 -20.38 33.58 -13.94
C ARG A 125 -20.46 32.08 -13.64
N ASP A 126 -21.12 31.30 -14.48
CA ASP A 126 -21.22 29.84 -14.33
C ASP A 126 -19.84 29.16 -14.43
N PHE A 127 -18.98 29.60 -15.37
CA PHE A 127 -17.58 29.14 -15.43
C PHE A 127 -16.77 29.56 -14.21
N GLN A 128 -16.94 30.78 -13.69
CA GLN A 128 -16.30 31.20 -12.45
C GLN A 128 -16.72 30.32 -11.26
N GLN A 129 -18.00 29.97 -11.16
CA GLN A 129 -18.49 29.06 -10.12
C GLN A 129 -17.91 27.65 -10.27
N ILE A 130 -17.78 27.14 -11.51
CA ILE A 130 -17.12 25.86 -11.80
C ILE A 130 -15.66 25.88 -11.32
N ARG A 131 -14.90 26.95 -11.64
CA ARG A 131 -13.51 27.11 -11.16
C ARG A 131 -13.47 27.20 -9.63
N GLY A 132 -14.45 27.87 -9.02
CA GLY A 132 -14.62 27.94 -7.57
C GLY A 132 -14.80 26.56 -6.92
N ALA A 133 -15.69 25.73 -7.45
CA ALA A 133 -15.96 24.38 -6.96
C ALA A 133 -14.71 23.48 -7.03
N ILE A 134 -13.95 23.53 -8.13
CA ILE A 134 -12.66 22.82 -8.22
C ILE A 134 -11.65 23.34 -7.20
N SER A 135 -11.56 24.66 -7.03
CA SER A 135 -10.61 25.26 -6.08
C SER A 135 -10.95 24.91 -4.63
N GLN A 136 -12.24 24.71 -4.33
CA GLN A 136 -12.70 24.17 -3.06
C GLN A 136 -12.26 22.71 -2.92
N LEU A 137 -12.55 21.85 -3.90
CA LEU A 137 -12.16 20.44 -3.87
C LEU A 137 -10.64 20.23 -3.69
N LYS A 138 -9.81 21.09 -4.29
CA LYS A 138 -8.35 21.09 -4.07
C LYS A 138 -7.98 21.38 -2.62
N ARG A 139 -8.58 22.40 -2.01
CA ARG A 139 -8.36 22.73 -0.59
C ARG A 139 -8.81 21.59 0.34
N SER A 140 -9.94 20.96 0.02
CA SER A 140 -10.43 19.78 0.72
C SER A 140 -9.46 18.62 0.65
N PHE A 141 -8.89 18.40 -0.54
CA PHE A 141 -7.85 17.39 -0.74
C PHE A 141 -6.57 17.71 0.02
N GLU A 142 -6.12 18.98 0.07
CA GLU A 142 -4.97 19.39 0.88
C GLU A 142 -5.19 19.08 2.37
N SER A 143 -6.39 19.36 2.89
CA SER A 143 -6.78 19.01 4.25
C SER A 143 -6.78 17.50 4.50
N PHE A 144 -7.35 16.72 3.59
CA PHE A 144 -7.30 15.26 3.64
C PHE A 144 -5.86 14.74 3.60
N ASN A 145 -5.01 15.30 2.74
CA ASN A 145 -3.62 14.89 2.59
C ASN A 145 -2.80 15.15 3.86
N ALA A 146 -3.02 16.29 4.52
CA ALA A 146 -2.42 16.59 5.82
C ALA A 146 -2.88 15.61 6.92
N SER A 147 -4.16 15.23 6.92
CA SER A 147 -4.67 14.21 7.83
C SER A 147 -4.06 12.83 7.57
N LYS A 148 -3.94 12.44 6.29
CA LYS A 148 -3.22 11.23 5.87
C LYS A 148 -1.77 11.26 6.33
N ASP A 149 -1.05 12.38 6.21
CA ASP A 149 0.33 12.51 6.68
C ASP A 149 0.45 12.26 8.18
N THR A 150 -0.50 12.79 8.95
CA THR A 150 -0.60 12.55 10.39
C THR A 150 -0.84 11.06 10.68
N CYS A 151 -1.78 10.42 9.98
CA CYS A 151 -2.05 8.99 10.13
C CYS A 151 -0.81 8.14 9.81
N THR A 152 -0.15 8.41 8.68
CA THR A 152 1.09 7.73 8.29
C THR A 152 2.20 7.92 9.32
N ALA A 153 2.36 9.13 9.88
CA ALA A 153 3.36 9.41 10.89
C ALA A 153 3.11 8.63 12.19
N LEU A 154 1.85 8.56 12.65
CA LEU A 154 1.46 7.76 13.81
C LEU A 154 1.73 6.27 13.60
N THR A 155 1.38 5.73 12.44
CA THR A 155 1.65 4.33 12.07
C THR A 155 3.15 4.03 12.07
N ARG A 156 3.98 4.92 11.51
CA ARG A 156 5.44 4.78 11.52
C ARG A 156 6.05 4.87 12.92
N ALA A 157 5.51 5.73 13.78
CA ALA A 157 5.94 5.82 15.16
C ALA A 157 5.64 4.52 15.93
N ALA A 158 4.46 3.93 15.73
CA ALA A 158 4.09 2.65 16.31
C ALA A 158 5.01 1.51 15.82
N ILE A 159 5.34 1.47 14.52
CA ILE A 159 6.31 0.53 13.97
C ILE A 159 7.67 0.66 14.67
N THR A 160 8.17 1.89 14.82
CA THR A 160 9.48 2.14 15.45
C THR A 160 9.49 1.67 16.91
N GLN A 161 8.44 1.99 17.68
CA GLN A 161 8.31 1.55 19.07
C GLN A 161 8.25 0.02 19.19
N MET A 162 7.55 -0.63 18.26
CA MET A 162 7.46 -2.09 18.21
C MET A 162 8.81 -2.74 17.88
N GLU A 163 9.56 -2.18 16.93
CA GLU A 163 10.90 -2.62 16.57
C GLU A 163 11.87 -2.45 17.74
N ASP A 164 11.85 -1.31 18.42
CA ASP A 164 12.70 -1.04 19.59
C ASP A 164 12.42 -2.02 20.73
N ALA A 165 11.13 -2.24 21.05
CA ALA A 165 10.71 -3.19 22.08
C ALA A 165 11.10 -4.63 21.72
N SER A 166 10.91 -5.04 20.46
CA SER A 166 11.27 -6.37 19.99
C SER A 166 12.79 -6.60 20.00
N ALA A 167 13.57 -5.62 19.53
CA ALA A 167 15.03 -5.71 19.50
C ALA A 167 15.63 -5.76 20.91
N ALA A 168 15.19 -4.90 21.81
CA ALA A 168 15.68 -4.88 23.19
C ALA A 168 15.39 -6.22 23.90
N THR A 169 14.14 -6.67 23.84
CA THR A 169 13.70 -7.88 24.55
C THR A 169 14.28 -9.16 23.96
N SER A 170 14.43 -9.25 22.64
CA SER A 170 15.06 -10.41 21.99
C SER A 170 16.54 -10.54 22.34
N CYS A 171 17.27 -9.42 22.44
CA CYS A 171 18.65 -9.42 22.90
C CYS A 171 18.78 -9.92 24.34
N ASP A 172 17.93 -9.43 25.24
CA ASP A 172 17.95 -9.83 26.65
C ASP A 172 17.61 -11.31 26.84
N VAL A 173 16.56 -11.80 26.15
CA VAL A 173 16.18 -13.23 26.18
C VAL A 173 17.29 -14.10 25.60
N ALA A 174 17.88 -13.70 24.46
CA ALA A 174 18.97 -14.46 23.84
C ALA A 174 20.22 -14.53 24.73
N ALA A 175 20.58 -13.43 25.41
CA ALA A 175 21.68 -13.39 26.36
C ALA A 175 21.41 -14.30 27.56
N ALA A 176 20.23 -14.18 28.19
CA ALA A 176 19.86 -15.00 29.33
C ALA A 176 19.79 -16.50 29.00
N LEU A 177 19.25 -16.85 27.82
CA LEU A 177 19.21 -18.22 27.32
C LEU A 177 20.63 -18.77 27.08
N THR A 178 21.52 -17.96 26.51
CA THR A 178 22.91 -18.36 26.26
C THR A 178 23.66 -18.64 27.56
N ASP A 179 23.48 -17.79 28.57
CA ASP A 179 24.08 -17.99 29.90
C ASP A 179 23.51 -19.24 30.59
N PHE A 180 22.19 -19.43 30.51
CA PHE A 180 21.53 -20.63 31.03
C PHE A 180 22.04 -21.91 30.36
N ASP A 181 22.09 -21.95 29.02
CA ASP A 181 22.60 -23.11 28.28
C ASP A 181 24.08 -23.38 28.55
N ARG A 182 24.90 -22.33 28.68
CA ARG A 182 26.31 -22.47 29.06
C ARG A 182 26.45 -23.11 30.44
N GLN A 183 25.63 -22.70 31.40
CA GLN A 183 25.66 -23.26 32.75
C GLN A 183 25.10 -24.67 32.79
N ARG A 184 24.04 -24.96 32.03
CA ARG A 184 23.47 -26.31 31.87
C ARG A 184 24.54 -27.30 31.42
N ARG A 185 25.34 -26.92 30.42
CA ARG A 185 26.48 -27.73 29.95
C ARG A 185 27.53 -27.97 31.04
N ARG A 186 27.84 -26.97 31.87
CA ARG A 186 28.79 -27.15 32.99
C ARG A 186 28.27 -28.16 34.00
N VAL A 187 26.98 -28.10 34.34
CA VAL A 187 26.32 -29.07 35.22
C VAL A 187 26.38 -30.48 34.64
N GLU A 188 26.08 -30.65 33.35
CA GLU A 188 26.19 -31.95 32.68
C GLU A 188 27.62 -32.52 32.72
N VAL A 189 28.63 -31.69 32.47
CA VAL A 189 30.04 -32.10 32.57
C VAL A 189 30.40 -32.50 33.99
N LYS A 190 29.98 -31.73 35.00
CA LYS A 190 30.21 -32.07 36.41
C LYS A 190 29.44 -33.32 36.84
N GLY A 191 28.22 -33.53 36.35
CA GLY A 191 27.44 -34.73 36.61
C GLY A 191 28.13 -35.98 36.05
N LYS A 192 28.70 -35.89 34.84
CA LYS A 192 29.54 -36.96 34.27
C LYS A 192 30.81 -37.20 35.08
N GLN A 193 31.43 -36.15 35.65
CA GLN A 193 32.59 -36.29 36.54
C GLN A 193 32.23 -37.00 37.85
N VAL A 194 31.07 -36.70 38.45
CA VAL A 194 30.54 -37.44 39.60
C VAL A 194 30.36 -38.91 39.23
N GLY A 195 29.64 -39.22 38.15
CA GLY A 195 29.43 -40.60 37.71
C GLY A 195 30.73 -41.39 37.50
N ARG A 196 31.76 -40.74 36.92
CA ARG A 196 33.10 -41.34 36.77
C ARG A 196 33.77 -41.58 38.12
N ALA A 197 33.81 -40.58 38.99
CA ALA A 197 34.42 -40.69 40.31
C ALA A 197 33.76 -41.81 41.14
N THR A 198 32.42 -41.88 41.13
CA THR A 198 31.66 -42.93 41.83
C THR A 198 31.93 -44.32 41.23
N SER A 199 32.10 -44.44 39.92
CA SER A 199 32.40 -45.72 39.27
C SER A 199 33.83 -46.22 39.53
N SER A 200 34.77 -45.32 39.81
CA SER A 200 36.18 -45.63 40.09
C SER A 200 36.50 -45.80 41.58
N ALA A 201 35.60 -45.36 42.46
CA ALA A 201 35.81 -45.40 43.91
C ALA A 201 35.24 -46.68 44.53
N THR A 202 35.94 -47.22 45.53
CA THR A 202 35.52 -48.37 46.33
C THR A 202 34.56 -48.00 47.47
N SER A 203 34.49 -46.71 47.83
CA SER A 203 33.56 -46.19 48.83
C SER A 203 33.02 -44.83 48.38
N ARG A 204 31.77 -44.55 48.75
CA ARG A 204 31.14 -43.23 48.54
C ARG A 204 31.78 -42.13 49.41
N GLU A 205 32.49 -42.51 50.46
CA GLU A 205 33.22 -41.58 51.34
C GLU A 205 34.60 -41.20 50.79
N ASP A 206 34.96 -41.67 49.59
CA ASP A 206 36.20 -41.25 48.94
C ASP A 206 36.18 -39.73 48.71
N SER A 207 37.25 -39.06 49.16
CA SER A 207 37.45 -37.61 49.01
C SER A 207 37.26 -37.10 47.58
N THR A 208 37.59 -37.93 46.59
CA THR A 208 37.43 -37.59 45.16
C THR A 208 35.96 -37.56 44.73
N VAL A 209 35.14 -38.45 45.28
CA VAL A 209 33.68 -38.48 45.07
C VAL A 209 33.04 -37.29 45.76
N GLN A 210 33.40 -37.02 47.02
CA GLN A 210 32.85 -35.88 47.77
C GLN A 210 33.17 -34.52 47.12
N LEU A 211 34.41 -34.34 46.62
CA LEU A 211 34.79 -33.11 45.91
C LEU A 211 34.05 -32.98 44.56
N ALA A 212 33.84 -34.08 43.84
CA ALA A 212 33.06 -34.06 42.61
C ALA A 212 31.59 -33.72 42.88
N GLU A 213 30.98 -34.32 43.91
CA GLU A 213 29.61 -34.04 44.34
C GLU A 213 29.44 -32.57 44.76
N PHE A 214 30.38 -32.03 45.56
CA PHE A 214 30.36 -30.62 45.95
C PHE A 214 30.42 -29.66 44.74
N ASN A 215 31.32 -29.93 43.80
CA ASN A 215 31.43 -29.11 42.58
C ASN A 215 30.18 -29.21 41.70
N TYR A 216 29.58 -30.39 41.59
CA TYR A 216 28.32 -30.57 40.88
C TYR A 216 27.19 -29.77 41.55
N LEU A 217 27.07 -29.85 42.87
CA LEU A 217 26.04 -29.14 43.63
C LEU A 217 26.17 -27.61 43.47
N ARG A 218 27.41 -27.10 43.52
CA ARG A 218 27.70 -25.68 43.29
C ARG A 218 27.28 -25.22 41.90
N GLU A 219 27.64 -25.95 40.85
CA GLU A 219 27.25 -25.59 39.48
C GLU A 219 25.73 -25.73 39.27
N SER A 220 25.08 -26.69 39.95
CA SER A 220 23.62 -26.88 39.91
C SER A 220 22.87 -25.72 40.57
N GLN A 221 23.33 -25.21 41.71
CA GLN A 221 22.76 -24.01 42.32
C GLN A 221 22.91 -22.77 41.43
N ALA A 222 24.05 -22.63 40.76
CA ALA A 222 24.24 -21.55 39.78
C ALA A 222 23.30 -21.69 38.57
N LEU A 223 23.01 -22.93 38.14
CA LEU A 223 22.04 -23.21 37.08
C LEU A 223 20.62 -22.78 37.47
N GLU A 224 20.17 -23.06 38.69
CA GLU A 224 18.87 -22.60 39.20
C GLU A 224 18.77 -21.07 39.23
N GLY A 225 19.86 -20.38 39.57
CA GLY A 225 19.93 -18.92 39.55
C GLY A 225 19.81 -18.34 38.13
N LEU A 226 20.51 -18.93 37.16
CA LEU A 226 20.42 -18.50 35.76
C LEU A 226 19.10 -18.92 35.11
N GLY A 227 18.53 -20.05 35.50
CA GLY A 227 17.20 -20.49 35.05
C GLY A 227 16.11 -19.50 35.46
N ARG A 228 16.14 -19.02 36.71
CA ARG A 228 15.24 -17.94 37.15
C ARG A 228 15.42 -16.66 36.34
N LYS A 229 16.66 -16.22 36.11
CA LYS A 229 16.93 -15.03 35.28
C LYS A 229 16.42 -15.17 33.85
N TYR A 230 16.54 -16.36 33.25
CA TYR A 230 16.00 -16.65 31.93
C TYR A 230 14.46 -16.55 31.92
N ILE A 231 13.78 -17.19 32.89
CA ILE A 231 12.32 -17.13 33.03
C ILE A 231 11.85 -15.68 33.26
N ASP A 232 12.54 -14.92 34.10
CA ASP A 232 12.21 -13.50 34.35
C ASP A 232 12.39 -12.64 33.09
N SER A 233 13.48 -12.86 32.34
CA SER A 233 13.75 -12.15 31.07
C SER A 233 12.69 -12.47 30.03
N LEU A 234 12.30 -13.74 29.92
CA LEU A 234 11.22 -14.20 29.04
C LEU A 234 9.88 -13.59 29.44
N GLY A 235 9.54 -13.59 30.73
CA GLY A 235 8.31 -12.99 31.25
C GLY A 235 8.24 -11.48 30.98
N ASN A 236 9.36 -10.77 31.12
CA ASN A 236 9.46 -9.35 30.78
C ASN A 236 9.31 -9.11 29.28
N ALA A 237 10.00 -9.90 28.46
CA ALA A 237 9.90 -9.82 27.01
C ALA A 237 8.47 -10.08 26.52
N MET A 238 7.78 -11.05 27.11
CA MET A 238 6.38 -11.35 26.81
C MET A 238 5.44 -10.19 27.16
N LYS A 239 5.66 -9.48 28.27
CA LYS A 239 4.86 -8.32 28.67
C LYS A 239 5.10 -7.13 27.77
N GLU A 240 6.36 -6.83 27.49
CA GLU A 240 6.75 -5.68 26.67
C GLU A 240 6.28 -5.82 25.22
N THR A 241 6.49 -7.00 24.62
CA THR A 241 5.98 -7.30 23.28
C THR A 241 4.45 -7.31 23.23
N HIS A 242 3.77 -7.77 24.28
CA HIS A 242 2.32 -7.69 24.37
C HIS A 242 1.82 -6.25 24.41
N PHE A 243 2.41 -5.40 25.25
CA PHE A 243 2.08 -3.98 25.31
C PHE A 243 2.33 -3.29 23.96
N ALA A 244 3.46 -3.56 23.31
CA ALA A 244 3.78 -3.02 21.99
C ALA A 244 2.75 -3.45 20.93
N LEU A 245 2.31 -4.71 20.95
CA LEU A 245 1.26 -5.22 20.06
C LEU A 245 -0.09 -4.53 20.31
N GLU A 246 -0.49 -4.35 21.57
CA GLU A 246 -1.73 -3.65 21.92
C GLU A 246 -1.73 -2.19 21.45
N MET A 247 -0.64 -1.46 21.77
CA MET A 247 -0.46 -0.07 21.34
C MET A 247 -0.47 0.07 19.82
N SER A 248 0.20 -0.86 19.13
CA SER A 248 0.26 -0.90 17.67
C SER A 248 -1.09 -1.22 17.03
N SER A 249 -1.83 -2.16 17.61
CA SER A 249 -3.20 -2.49 17.21
C SER A 249 -4.12 -1.29 17.37
N MET A 250 -4.13 -0.65 18.55
CA MET A 250 -4.92 0.56 18.80
C MET A 250 -4.57 1.68 17.82
N THR A 251 -3.27 1.92 17.57
CA THR A 251 -2.81 2.95 16.64
C THR A 251 -3.21 2.63 15.20
N GLY A 252 -3.10 1.37 14.78
CA GLY A 252 -3.54 0.91 13.46
C GLY A 252 -5.04 1.14 13.24
N TRP A 253 -5.87 0.77 14.22
CA TRP A 253 -7.32 1.02 14.16
C TRP A 253 -7.67 2.51 14.20
N ALA A 254 -7.04 3.27 15.09
CA ALA A 254 -7.29 4.71 15.21
C ALA A 254 -6.91 5.48 13.95
N SER A 255 -5.72 5.22 13.40
CA SER A 255 -5.26 5.83 12.15
C SER A 255 -6.16 5.48 10.97
N SER A 256 -6.60 4.23 10.87
CA SER A 256 -7.55 3.79 9.83
C SER A 256 -8.89 4.52 9.96
N ASN A 257 -9.44 4.61 11.17
CA ASN A 257 -10.72 5.29 11.40
C ASN A 257 -10.64 6.78 11.02
N VAL A 258 -9.58 7.47 11.42
CA VAL A 258 -9.37 8.89 11.08
C VAL A 258 -9.22 9.04 9.57
N PHE A 259 -8.38 8.20 8.94
CA PHE A 259 -8.17 8.21 7.50
C PHE A 259 -9.48 8.06 6.72
N PHE A 260 -10.28 7.03 7.05
CA PHE A 260 -11.55 6.78 6.37
C PHE A 260 -12.62 7.84 6.66
N ALA A 261 -12.62 8.45 7.86
CA ALA A 261 -13.52 9.56 8.16
C ALA A 261 -13.23 10.78 7.26
N HIS A 262 -11.96 11.16 7.12
CA HIS A 262 -11.58 12.27 6.25
C HIS A 262 -11.72 11.95 4.75
N LEU A 263 -11.47 10.69 4.35
CA LEU A 263 -11.74 10.23 2.99
C LEU A 263 -13.23 10.33 2.65
N GLY A 264 -14.09 9.91 3.59
CA GLY A 264 -15.54 10.02 3.46
C GLY A 264 -16.00 11.46 3.31
N GLN A 265 -15.44 12.38 4.11
CA GLN A 265 -15.70 13.81 3.99
C GLN A 265 -15.27 14.33 2.61
N LEU A 266 -14.07 13.99 2.14
CA LEU A 266 -13.58 14.39 0.83
C LEU A 266 -14.49 13.91 -0.31
N PHE A 267 -14.97 12.66 -0.25
CA PHE A 267 -15.90 12.14 -1.25
C PHE A 267 -17.27 12.80 -1.19
N ASN A 268 -17.75 13.20 -0.01
CA ASN A 268 -18.97 13.99 0.08
C ASN A 268 -18.80 15.35 -0.61
N GLU A 269 -17.68 16.04 -0.32
CA GLU A 269 -17.38 17.34 -0.94
C GLU A 269 -17.15 17.24 -2.45
N MET A 270 -16.56 16.13 -2.92
CA MET A 270 -16.42 15.82 -4.34
C MET A 270 -17.79 15.60 -5.01
N SER A 271 -18.71 14.90 -4.35
CA SER A 271 -20.07 14.68 -4.84
C SER A 271 -20.87 15.98 -4.93
N GLU A 272 -20.79 16.82 -3.90
CA GLU A 272 -21.42 18.14 -3.88
C GLU A 272 -20.85 19.06 -4.97
N SER A 273 -19.53 19.11 -5.11
CA SER A 273 -18.85 19.87 -6.18
C SER A 273 -19.25 19.35 -7.57
N GLY A 274 -19.34 18.04 -7.75
CA GLY A 274 -19.78 17.42 -9.00
C GLY A 274 -21.21 17.81 -9.38
N LYS A 275 -22.14 17.84 -8.41
CA LYS A 275 -23.52 18.31 -8.62
C LYS A 275 -23.57 19.79 -9.01
N ALA A 276 -22.78 20.63 -8.33
CA ALA A 276 -22.70 22.05 -8.64
C ALA A 276 -22.15 22.30 -10.05
N ILE A 277 -21.08 21.58 -10.43
CA ILE A 277 -20.50 21.64 -11.78
C ILE A 277 -21.54 21.22 -12.83
N ALA A 278 -22.25 20.12 -12.61
CA ALA A 278 -23.28 19.64 -13.54
C ALA A 278 -24.42 20.65 -13.73
N ALA A 279 -24.87 21.30 -12.64
CA ALA A 279 -25.90 22.35 -12.70
C ALA A 279 -25.44 23.55 -13.53
N ASN A 280 -24.20 24.00 -13.34
CA ASN A 280 -23.63 25.13 -14.09
C ASN A 280 -23.41 24.79 -15.57
N LEU A 281 -22.93 23.58 -15.88
CA LEU A 281 -22.82 23.12 -17.27
C LEU A 281 -24.20 23.05 -17.96
N LEU A 282 -25.24 22.66 -17.24
CA LEU A 282 -26.61 22.65 -17.76
C LEU A 282 -27.12 24.07 -18.03
N SER A 283 -26.80 25.03 -17.16
CA SER A 283 -27.10 26.45 -17.35
C SER A 283 -26.41 27.02 -18.61
N ILE A 284 -25.11 26.73 -18.78
CA ILE A 284 -24.34 27.12 -19.97
C ILE A 284 -24.97 26.51 -21.24
N LYS A 285 -25.31 25.22 -21.23
CA LYS A 285 -25.98 24.58 -22.36
C LYS A 285 -27.32 25.24 -22.71
N ASN A 286 -28.13 25.58 -21.71
CA ASN A 286 -29.47 26.14 -21.93
C ASN A 286 -29.43 27.58 -22.44
N SER A 287 -28.46 28.37 -22.00
CA SER A 287 -28.28 29.77 -22.44
C SER A 287 -27.84 29.88 -23.91
N GLN A 288 -27.16 28.87 -24.46
CA GLN A 288 -26.67 28.88 -25.84
C GLN A 288 -27.77 28.98 -26.92
N LYS A 289 -29.04 28.62 -26.64
CA LYS A 289 -30.17 28.69 -27.62
C LYS A 289 -29.93 28.02 -28.99
N VAL A 290 -28.80 27.32 -29.20
CA VAL A 290 -28.34 26.76 -30.48
C VAL A 290 -29.35 25.79 -31.08
N SER A 291 -30.07 25.01 -30.26
CA SER A 291 -31.08 24.05 -30.74
C SER A 291 -32.20 24.71 -31.56
N HIS A 292 -32.68 25.90 -31.15
CA HIS A 292 -33.75 26.59 -31.87
C HIS A 292 -33.25 27.18 -33.19
N LYS A 293 -32.11 27.89 -33.14
CA LYS A 293 -31.46 28.51 -34.31
C LYS A 293 -31.08 27.44 -35.35
N LEU A 294 -30.49 26.32 -34.91
CA LEU A 294 -30.09 25.21 -35.80
C LEU A 294 -31.31 24.51 -36.42
N THR A 295 -32.40 24.36 -35.66
CA THR A 295 -33.64 23.76 -36.16
C THR A 295 -34.32 24.65 -37.19
N GLU A 296 -34.34 25.97 -36.97
CA GLU A 296 -34.85 26.93 -37.95
C GLU A 296 -33.99 27.01 -39.20
N GLU A 297 -32.67 27.03 -39.06
CA GLU A 297 -31.75 27.05 -40.19
C GLU A 297 -31.82 25.75 -41.00
N LYS A 298 -31.94 24.59 -40.33
CA LYS A 298 -32.21 23.31 -40.99
C LYS A 298 -33.53 23.34 -41.77
N ARG A 299 -34.60 23.92 -41.21
CA ARG A 299 -35.89 24.10 -41.91
C ARG A 299 -35.76 25.08 -43.08
N ARG A 300 -35.00 26.16 -42.93
CA ARG A 300 -34.75 27.18 -43.96
C ARG A 300 -34.01 26.56 -45.16
N ARG A 301 -32.93 25.81 -44.91
CA ARG A 301 -32.17 25.11 -45.97
C ARG A 301 -33.01 24.05 -46.68
N LEU A 302 -33.82 23.29 -45.95
CA LEU A 302 -34.74 22.32 -46.57
C LEU A 302 -35.82 23.00 -47.44
N ARG A 303 -36.33 24.17 -47.04
CA ARG A 303 -37.25 24.97 -47.87
C ARG A 303 -36.55 25.54 -49.10
N GLY A 304 -35.32 26.05 -48.96
CA GLY A 304 -34.52 26.55 -50.08
C GLY A 304 -34.19 25.47 -51.10
N GLN A 305 -33.84 24.26 -50.65
CA GLN A 305 -33.62 23.10 -51.52
C GLN A 305 -34.89 22.67 -52.26
N ARG A 306 -36.05 22.69 -51.59
CA ARG A 306 -37.34 22.41 -52.24
C ARG A 306 -37.70 23.46 -53.28
N ALA A 307 -37.51 24.75 -52.97
CA ALA A 307 -37.78 25.85 -53.89
C ALA A 307 -36.87 25.79 -55.13
N ALA A 308 -35.57 25.52 -54.93
CA ALA A 308 -34.60 25.34 -56.00
C ALA A 308 -34.94 24.13 -56.90
N ALA A 309 -35.35 23.00 -56.31
CA ALA A 309 -35.79 21.82 -57.06
C ALA A 309 -37.02 22.11 -57.93
N THR A 310 -38.01 22.84 -57.42
CA THR A 310 -39.19 23.27 -58.21
C THR A 310 -38.87 24.29 -59.30
N ALA A 311 -37.86 25.15 -59.11
CA ALA A 311 -37.43 26.13 -60.13
C ALA A 311 -36.71 25.45 -61.31
N THR A 312 -35.93 24.40 -61.05
CA THR A 312 -35.32 23.57 -62.11
C THR A 312 -36.34 22.76 -62.92
N THR A 313 -37.51 22.44 -62.38
CA THR A 313 -38.57 21.75 -63.14
C THR A 313 -39.43 22.71 -63.98
N ALA A 314 -39.44 24.00 -63.65
CA ALA A 314 -40.23 25.03 -64.34
C ALA A 314 -39.48 25.71 -65.51
N THR A 315 -38.19 25.41 -65.70
CA THR A 315 -37.31 26.11 -66.67
C THR A 315 -36.83 25.20 -67.80
N ASN A 316 -37.72 24.36 -68.35
CA ASN A 316 -37.50 23.71 -69.65
C ASN A 316 -38.64 24.06 -70.62
N PRO A 317 -38.57 25.20 -71.33
CA PRO A 317 -39.21 25.35 -72.62
C PRO A 317 -38.25 24.83 -73.71
N PHE A 318 -38.73 23.84 -74.46
CA PHE A 318 -38.25 23.35 -75.76
C PHE A 318 -37.01 24.02 -76.39
N GLY A 319 -35.97 23.21 -76.61
CA GLY A 319 -34.86 23.46 -77.54
C GLY A 319 -34.20 22.13 -77.89
N GLU A 320 -34.62 21.54 -79.01
CA GLU A 320 -34.09 20.31 -79.60
C GLU A 320 -32.63 20.46 -80.08
N ASP A 321 -31.93 19.32 -79.97
CA ASP A 321 -30.83 18.84 -80.81
C ASP A 321 -29.48 19.58 -80.82
N ALA A 322 -28.50 18.99 -80.12
CA ALA A 322 -27.60 17.98 -80.69
C ALA A 322 -26.24 17.97 -79.97
N GLY A 323 -25.70 16.77 -79.70
CA GLY A 323 -24.25 16.59 -79.63
C GLY A 323 -23.65 16.09 -78.31
N ALA A 324 -23.84 14.80 -78.07
CA ALA A 324 -22.82 13.84 -77.64
C ALA A 324 -22.13 13.95 -76.25
N SER A 325 -22.32 12.82 -75.53
CA SER A 325 -21.36 12.11 -74.66
C SER A 325 -21.36 12.52 -73.18
N SER A 326 -22.07 11.79 -72.31
CA SER A 326 -21.70 10.50 -71.66
C SER A 326 -20.97 10.76 -70.34
N ARG A 327 -21.32 10.23 -69.16
CA ARG A 327 -22.34 9.27 -68.69
C ARG A 327 -22.15 9.15 -67.16
N VAL A 328 -23.09 8.45 -66.52
CA VAL A 328 -23.01 7.76 -65.21
C VAL A 328 -23.51 8.61 -64.02
N SER A 329 -24.81 8.54 -63.69
CA SER A 329 -25.55 7.51 -62.91
C SER A 329 -25.84 8.04 -61.49
N SER A 330 -27.08 8.38 -61.13
CA SER A 330 -28.20 7.50 -60.71
C SER A 330 -28.34 7.46 -59.17
N PRO A 331 -29.55 7.18 -58.66
CA PRO A 331 -30.18 8.07 -57.69
C PRO A 331 -30.30 7.53 -56.27
N LEU A 332 -30.65 8.50 -55.41
CA LEU A 332 -31.34 8.43 -54.12
C LEU A 332 -32.19 7.16 -53.90
N VAL A 333 -31.91 6.44 -52.81
CA VAL A 333 -32.84 5.51 -52.15
C VAL A 333 -33.02 5.98 -50.71
N ILE A 334 -34.26 6.35 -50.38
CA ILE A 334 -34.83 6.46 -49.01
C ILE A 334 -35.54 5.11 -48.79
N PRO A 335 -35.53 4.42 -47.61
CA PRO A 335 -36.15 4.87 -46.34
C PRO A 335 -35.59 4.17 -45.06
N PRO A 336 -36.27 4.09 -43.88
CA PRO A 336 -37.08 5.03 -43.09
C PRO A 336 -36.63 5.13 -41.60
N GLN A 337 -37.21 6.08 -40.84
CA GLN A 337 -37.34 6.01 -39.37
C GLN A 337 -38.60 5.20 -38.97
N LEU A 338 -38.50 4.32 -37.96
CA LEU A 338 -39.59 3.92 -37.06
C LEU A 338 -39.02 3.32 -35.76
N ALA A 339 -39.65 3.63 -34.64
CA ALA A 339 -39.17 3.47 -33.27
C ALA A 339 -39.56 2.09 -32.63
N PRO A 340 -39.57 1.97 -31.30
CA PRO A 340 -38.83 0.99 -30.51
C PRO A 340 -39.55 -0.35 -30.33
N SER A 341 -38.82 -1.40 -29.97
CA SER A 341 -39.41 -2.63 -29.41
C SER A 341 -38.52 -3.25 -28.35
N THR A 342 -39.14 -3.37 -27.18
CA THR A 342 -38.76 -4.15 -26.00
C THR A 342 -38.28 -5.56 -26.34
N THR A 343 -37.18 -5.98 -25.73
CA THR A 343 -36.93 -7.42 -25.50
C THR A 343 -36.39 -7.60 -24.08
N THR A 344 -37.30 -7.99 -23.21
CA THR A 344 -37.06 -8.60 -21.91
C THR A 344 -36.48 -10.00 -22.15
N ARG A 345 -35.27 -10.28 -21.68
CA ARG A 345 -34.84 -11.64 -21.34
C ARG A 345 -33.70 -11.60 -20.33
N SER A 346 -34.01 -11.95 -19.09
CA SER A 346 -33.05 -12.27 -18.03
C SER A 346 -33.70 -13.36 -17.18
N SER A 347 -33.22 -14.59 -17.35
CA SER A 347 -33.34 -15.65 -16.35
C SER A 347 -32.03 -16.41 -16.25
N THR A 348 -31.51 -16.39 -15.02
CA THR A 348 -30.82 -17.45 -14.27
C THR A 348 -29.41 -17.92 -14.66
N ASP A 349 -28.53 -17.66 -13.69
CA ASP A 349 -27.52 -18.53 -13.07
C ASP A 349 -26.25 -18.93 -13.82
N GLY A 350 -25.11 -18.73 -13.13
CA GLY A 350 -23.87 -19.44 -13.40
C GLY A 350 -22.59 -18.72 -12.95
N LEU A 351 -22.13 -19.05 -11.74
CA LEU A 351 -20.77 -18.81 -11.24
C LEU A 351 -19.69 -19.26 -12.24
N GLY A 352 -18.65 -18.45 -12.43
CA GLY A 352 -17.43 -18.86 -13.13
C GLY A 352 -16.36 -17.78 -13.14
N CYS A 353 -15.36 -17.92 -12.26
CA CYS A 353 -14.12 -17.15 -12.29
C CYS A 353 -13.43 -17.27 -13.66
N ARG A 354 -13.18 -16.14 -14.33
CA ARG A 354 -12.11 -16.01 -15.32
C ARG A 354 -11.43 -14.65 -15.16
N SER A 355 -10.12 -14.69 -14.98
CA SER A 355 -9.23 -13.53 -14.98
C SER A 355 -9.29 -12.83 -16.33
N VAL A 356 -9.53 -11.53 -16.31
CA VAL A 356 -9.40 -10.68 -17.49
C VAL A 356 -7.95 -10.27 -17.61
N ASP A 357 -7.30 -10.70 -18.68
CA ASP A 357 -5.94 -10.32 -19.05
C ASP A 357 -5.96 -8.92 -19.67
N LEU A 358 -5.32 -7.98 -18.98
CA LEU A 358 -5.35 -6.54 -19.30
C LEU A 358 -4.37 -6.16 -20.41
N ASP A 359 -3.52 -7.08 -20.88
CA ASP A 359 -2.51 -6.80 -21.90
C ASP A 359 -3.05 -6.87 -23.35
N SER A 360 -4.35 -7.17 -23.53
CA SER A 360 -4.98 -7.17 -24.87
C SER A 360 -5.63 -5.85 -25.28
N LEU A 361 -5.53 -4.79 -24.46
CA LEU A 361 -6.19 -3.50 -24.70
C LEU A 361 -5.28 -2.41 -25.31
N PHE A 362 -4.02 -2.73 -25.62
CA PHE A 362 -3.05 -1.78 -26.19
C PHE A 362 -2.22 -2.34 -27.35
N GLU A 363 -2.86 -3.01 -28.31
CA GLU A 363 -2.33 -3.15 -29.69
C GLU A 363 -3.31 -2.62 -30.73
#